data_AF-A0A4R4BII2-F1
#
_entry.id   AF-A0A4R4BII2-F1
#
_cell.length_a   1.000
_cell.length_b   1.000
_cell.length_c   1.000
_cell.angle_alpha   90.00
_cell.angle_beta   90.00
_cell.angle_gamma   90.00
#
_symmetry.space_group_name_H-M   'P 1'
#
loop_
_entity.id
_entity.type
_entity.pdbx_description
1 polymer ?
#
loop_
_entity_poly.entity_id
_entity_poly.type
_entity_poly.pdbx_seq_one_letter_code
_entity_poly.pdbx_strand_id
1 'polypeptide(L)' 'MTMYKSEMKKSVITEEDVDMLKIMAHPIRLQIINELIQYKKCNVTQLTKLLKIPQFTVSQHLSKMRDKVLKAEKRV' A
#
# COMPACT_ATOMS: atom_id res chain seq x y z
N MET A 1 7.67 38.97 -17.50
CA MET A 1 8.22 38.27 -16.32
C MET A 1 7.11 38.12 -15.29
N THR A 2 6.16 37.21 -15.52
CA THR A 2 5.03 36.99 -14.58
C THR A 2 5.44 35.94 -13.55
N MET A 3 5.24 36.31 -12.28
CA MET A 3 5.61 35.53 -11.11
C MET A 3 4.80 34.24 -11.00
N TYR A 4 5.48 33.09 -10.97
CA TYR A 4 4.90 31.84 -10.50
C TYR A 4 4.90 31.84 -8.97
N LYS A 5 3.82 32.32 -8.36
CA LYS A 5 3.51 31.97 -6.96
C LYS A 5 2.96 30.55 -6.96
N SER A 6 3.85 29.57 -6.87
CA SER A 6 3.45 28.24 -6.40
C SER A 6 3.18 28.37 -4.90
N GLU A 7 1.91 28.51 -4.53
CA GLU A 7 1.51 28.40 -3.13
C GLU A 7 1.81 26.97 -2.69
N MET A 8 2.86 26.79 -1.89
CA MET A 8 3.12 25.52 -1.23
C MET A 8 2.00 25.28 -0.23
N LYS A 9 0.99 24.54 -0.67
CA LYS A 9 -0.14 24.11 0.14
C LYS A 9 0.42 23.36 1.36
N LYS A 10 0.32 23.96 2.54
CA LYS A 10 0.77 23.32 3.79
C LYS A 10 -0.10 22.09 4.02
N SER A 11 0.41 20.91 3.71
CA SER A 11 -0.23 19.65 4.06
C SER A 11 -0.08 19.45 5.56
N VAL A 12 -1.19 19.53 6.29
CA VAL A 12 -1.24 19.10 7.69
C VAL A 12 -1.08 17.59 7.68
N ILE A 13 -0.01 17.08 8.31
CA ILE A 13 0.20 15.65 8.52
C ILE A 13 -0.68 15.22 9.68
N THR A 14 -1.54 14.23 9.50
CA THR A 14 -2.39 13.70 10.56
C THR A 14 -1.79 12.44 11.20
N GLU A 15 -2.34 12.01 12.35
CA GLU A 15 -1.96 10.74 12.96
C GLU A 15 -2.30 9.55 12.06
N GLU A 16 -3.37 9.64 11.27
CA GLU A 16 -3.72 8.61 10.27
C GLU A 16 -2.65 8.49 9.17
N ASP A 17 -2.08 9.61 8.71
CA ASP A 17 -0.98 9.59 7.74
C ASP A 17 0.25 8.85 8.32
N VAL A 18 0.59 9.18 9.58
CA VAL A 18 1.72 8.58 10.29
C VAL A 18 1.49 7.07 10.49
N ASP A 19 0.29 6.67 10.89
CA ASP A 19 -0.07 5.28 11.10
C ASP A 19 -0.10 4.49 9.78
N MET A 20 -0.58 5.08 8.69
CA MET A 20 -0.50 4.47 7.37
C MET A 20 0.95 4.20 6.99
N LEU A 21 1.86 5.17 7.19
CA LEU A 21 3.29 5.02 6.92
C LEU A 21 3.94 3.93 7.79
N LYS A 22 3.64 3.87 9.09
CA LYS A 22 4.10 2.78 9.98
C LYS A 22 3.64 1.40 9.47
N ILE A 23 2.44 1.34 8.91
CA ILE A 23 1.91 0.10 8.30
C ILE A 23 2.55 -0.19 6.94
N MET A 24 3.03 0.79 6.19
CA MET A 24 3.71 0.53 4.93
C MET A 24 5.17 0.08 5.14
N ALA A 25 5.85 0.59 6.18
CA ALA A 25 7.30 0.49 6.38
C ALA A 25 7.92 -0.92 6.53
N HIS A 26 7.15 -2.01 6.43
CA HIS A 26 7.74 -3.36 6.42
C HIS A 26 8.14 -3.75 4.98
N PRO A 27 9.33 -4.34 4.76
CA PRO A 27 9.82 -4.67 3.41
C PRO A 27 8.81 -5.44 2.55
N ILE A 28 8.22 -6.51 3.10
CA ILE A 28 7.22 -7.31 2.38
C ILE A 28 5.96 -6.51 2.02
N ARG A 29 5.54 -5.56 2.86
CA ARG A 29 4.37 -4.73 2.60
C ARG A 29 4.65 -3.73 1.48
N LEU A 30 5.86 -3.16 1.43
CA LEU A 30 6.32 -2.34 0.31
C LEU A 30 6.39 -3.13 -0.99
N GLN A 31 6.87 -4.37 -0.96
CA GLN A 31 6.87 -5.23 -2.14
C GLN A 31 5.44 -5.53 -2.63
N ILE A 32 4.50 -5.85 -1.73
CA ILE A 32 3.08 -6.01 -2.08
C ILE A 32 2.53 -4.75 -2.77
N ILE A 33 2.83 -3.56 -2.23
CA ILE A 33 2.41 -2.28 -2.84
C ILE A 33 3.01 -2.12 -4.23
N ASN A 34 4.31 -2.42 -4.39
CA ASN A 34 4.99 -2.35 -5.68
C ASN A 34 4.32 -3.25 -6.72
N GLU A 35 4.05 -4.52 -6.38
CA GLU A 35 3.34 -5.44 -7.29
C GLU A 35 1.94 -4.90 -7.66
N LEU A 36 1.20 -4.34 -6.69
CA LEU A 36 -0.12 -3.77 -6.95
C LEU A 36 -0.07 -2.49 -7.80
N ILE A 37 1.00 -1.68 -7.70
CA ILE A 37 1.23 -0.54 -8.59
C ILE A 37 1.41 -1.01 -10.04
N GLN A 38 2.17 -2.09 -10.24
CA GLN A 38 2.44 -2.66 -11.57
C GLN A 38 1.20 -3.34 -12.18
N TYR A 39 0.52 -4.20 -11.42
CA TYR A 39 -0.55 -5.06 -11.95
C TYR A 39 -1.97 -4.54 -11.70
N LYS A 40 -2.13 -3.42 -10.98
CA LYS A 40 -3.40 -2.79 -10.54
C LYS A 40 -4.26 -3.61 -9.58
N LYS A 41 -4.31 -4.92 -9.74
CA LYS A 41 -5.06 -5.85 -8.90
C LYS A 41 -4.37 -7.21 -8.88
N CYS A 42 -4.19 -7.78 -7.69
CA CYS A 42 -3.69 -9.13 -7.52
C CYS A 42 -4.51 -9.87 -6.46
N ASN A 43 -4.70 -11.17 -6.67
CA ASN A 43 -5.17 -12.07 -5.62
C ASN A 43 -4.01 -12.63 -4.79
N VAL A 44 -4.34 -13.26 -3.66
CA VAL A 44 -3.34 -13.80 -2.71
C VAL A 44 -2.42 -14.83 -3.38
N THR A 45 -2.95 -15.69 -4.24
CA THR A 45 -2.15 -16.71 -4.95
C THR A 45 -1.18 -16.08 -5.94
N GLN A 46 -1.57 -15.02 -6.65
CA GLN A 46 -0.69 -14.27 -7.56
C GLN A 46 0.45 -13.61 -6.76
N LEU A 47 0.13 -12.91 -5.67
CA LEU A 47 1.14 -12.28 -4.81
C LEU A 47 2.10 -13.31 -4.22
N THR A 48 1.60 -14.48 -3.81
CA THR A 48 2.43 -15.60 -3.30
C THR A 48 3.47 -16.03 -4.35
N LYS A 49 3.06 -16.16 -5.62
CA LYS A 49 3.95 -16.54 -6.72
C LYS A 49 4.97 -15.44 -7.06
N LEU A 50 4.54 -14.18 -7.05
CA LEU A 50 5.40 -13.03 -7.35
C LEU A 50 6.47 -12.81 -6.27
N LEU A 51 6.05 -12.80 -5.00
CA LEU A 51 6.91 -12.55 -3.85
C LEU A 51 7.75 -13.77 -3.46
N LYS A 52 7.38 -14.97 -3.91
CA LYS A 52 8.04 -16.25 -3.59
C LYS A 52 8.16 -16.50 -2.07
N ILE A 53 7.13 -16.11 -1.32
CA ILE A 53 7.00 -16.35 0.12
C ILE A 53 5.75 -17.18 0.42
N PRO A 54 5.64 -17.82 1.61
CA PRO A 54 4.47 -18.62 1.94
C PRO A 54 3.15 -17.84 1.88
N GLN A 55 2.09 -18.48 1.38
CA GLN A 55 0.78 -17.86 1.24
C GLN A 55 0.23 -17.34 2.58
N PHE A 56 0.46 -18.06 3.68
CA PHE A 56 0.09 -17.61 5.02
C PHE A 56 0.74 -16.28 5.39
N THR A 57 2.03 -16.10 5.06
CA THR A 57 2.77 -14.86 5.30
C THR A 57 2.20 -13.71 4.48
N VAL A 58 1.87 -13.94 3.20
CA VAL A 58 1.19 -12.95 2.36
C VAL A 58 -0.14 -12.54 2.99
N SER A 59 -0.99 -13.52 3.34
CA SER A 59 -2.30 -13.27 3.97
C SER A 59 -2.17 -12.50 5.28
N GLN A 60 -1.17 -12.82 6.11
CA GLN A 60 -0.94 -12.11 7.36
C GLN A 60 -0.59 -10.63 7.13
N HIS A 61 0.25 -10.33 6.14
CA HIS A 61 0.57 -8.95 5.76
C HIS A 61 -0.65 -8.21 5.19
N LEU A 62 -1.41 -8.86 4.31
CA LEU A 62 -2.62 -8.29 3.72
C LEU A 62 -3.67 -7.96 4.79
N SER A 63 -3.87 -8.83 5.78
CA SER A 63 -4.80 -8.57 6.90
C SER A 63 -4.43 -7.32 7.70
N LYS A 64 -3.13 -7.02 7.86
CA LYS A 64 -2.66 -5.81 8.57
C LYS A 64 -2.77 -4.54 7.72
N MET A 65 -2.76 -4.68 6.39
CA MET A 65 -2.82 -3.55 5.44
C MET A 65 -4.24 -3.23 4.98
N ARG A 66 -5.16 -4.19 5.10
CA ARG A 66 -6.55 -4.08 4.68
C ARG A 66 -7.23 -2.90 5.37
N ASP A 67 -8.02 -2.16 4.59
CA ASP A 67 -8.84 -1.01 5.00
C ASP A 67 -8.06 0.21 5.53
N LYS A 68 -6.74 0.10 5.69
CA LYS A 68 -5.83 1.20 6.05
C LYS A 68 -4.95 1.66 4.91
N VAL A 69 -4.36 0.71 4.18
CA VAL A 69 -3.45 0.95 3.05
C VAL A 69 -4.06 0.41 1.76
N LEU A 70 -4.74 -0.74 1.82
CA LEU A 70 -5.27 -1.45 0.66
C LEU A 70 -6.78 -1.61 0.75
N LYS A 71 -7.46 -1.43 -0.38
CA LYS A 71 -8.85 -1.84 -0.56
C LYS A 71 -8.91 -3.29 -1.05
N ALA A 72 -9.79 -4.08 -0.44
CA ALA A 72 -10.02 -5.48 -0.83
C ALA A 72 -11.45 -5.67 -1.33
N GLU A 73 -11.60 -6.32 -2.49
CA GLU A 73 -12.90 -6.70 -3.02
C GLU A 73 -13.15 -8.18 -2.74
N LYS A 74 -14.31 -8.50 -2.17
CA LYS A 74 -14.78 -9.89 -2.11
C LYS A 74 -15.36 -10.23 -3.48
N ARG A 75 -14.88 -11.31 -4.11
CA ARG A 75 -15.60 -11.92 -5.23
C ARG A 75 -16.80 -12.64 -4.63
N VAL A 76 -18.00 -12.17 -5.00
CA VAL A 76 -19.28 -12.86 -4.76
C VAL A 76 -19.42 -13.97 -5.79
#